data_AF-A0A940XU36-F1
#
_entry.id   AF-A0A940XU36-F1
#
_cell.length_a   1.000
_cell.length_b   1.000
_cell.length_c   1.000
_cell.angle_alpha   90.00
_cell.angle_beta   90.00
_cell.angle_gamma   90.00
#
_symmetry.space_group_name_H-M   'P 1'
#
loop_
_entity.id
_entity.type
_entity.pdbx_description
1 polymer ?
#
loop_
_entity_poly.entity_id
_entity_poly.type
_entity_poly.pdbx_seq_one_letter_code
_entity_poly.pdbx_strand_id
1 'polypeptide(L)'
;MFTITVAPQAQAYGTIPGREHSNITRAALGCPQSGTDSDYCFDPASLTVLAGGGGLIQNPNFFGAVGWPDNPLKPGGADGDEAHCDNADYLDPSYNGGRAYPQSRAQASDFLLNCVRHTRQAFSTAVDHAADLLDTDNRLKTGAEFDQAKRTVLYDWGRLLHAVQDFYSHSNWADISAPGRPVGLDNPPGLDMTTPSLLFNALAPEPTAASVPRDLTTGCYTTSGSCRGHVRHGAPFNGDDTGLNKDGGRIDPKTGTATEPTKYRGRIGRNFQQSVTAAVSDTRLQWVDLRQGLENRYTGPGQAWLMACGLLRDNPQAACTSSAAEAAAASRPSVDAKDSAPPAGKAAACGVNWQQPGGADTTVFMQYVNCGSTALSVAPYAVGEGDEARYTLARVCRTVQPGQGTRWVIDPSYFPPEPTTLQTISQCWPPAAGTVSPAKSVPPAADGHRPETPSTAKDAARLRTNAPVRRTDRGTAAAACGTTWAQPGGSGTTVTIDYTNCLGVPALIAPLALGEGPDARYSYTGLTQYVPAGGSAAQFRIDPPLFPPVPADLQWTTRVM
;
A
#
# COMPACT_ATOMS: atom_id res chain seq x y z
N MET A 1 -30.11 -42.26 -12.22
CA MET A 1 -29.83 -40.92 -11.65
C MET A 1 -28.42 -40.94 -11.12
N PHE A 2 -27.50 -40.23 -11.77
CA PHE A 2 -26.15 -40.00 -11.22
C PHE A 2 -26.22 -38.72 -10.39
N THR A 3 -26.04 -38.85 -9.08
CA THR A 3 -25.87 -37.70 -8.18
C THR A 3 -24.44 -37.22 -8.35
N ILE A 4 -24.26 -36.07 -8.99
CA ILE A 4 -22.95 -35.41 -9.06
C ILE A 4 -22.74 -34.73 -7.69
N THR A 5 -22.00 -35.38 -6.81
CA THR A 5 -21.43 -34.74 -5.62
C THR A 5 -20.27 -33.87 -6.08
N VAL A 6 -20.50 -32.56 -6.15
CA VAL A 6 -19.42 -31.57 -6.29
C VAL A 6 -18.64 -31.60 -4.98
N ALA A 7 -17.32 -31.81 -5.06
CA ALA A 7 -16.46 -31.73 -3.88
C ALA A 7 -16.61 -30.34 -3.22
N PRO A 8 -16.60 -30.24 -1.87
CA PRO A 8 -16.62 -28.95 -1.21
C PRO A 8 -15.38 -28.15 -1.66
N GLN A 9 -15.62 -26.98 -2.24
CA GLN A 9 -14.54 -26.06 -2.57
C GLN A 9 -13.80 -25.72 -1.29
N ALA A 10 -12.47 -25.81 -1.32
CA ALA A 10 -11.65 -25.23 -0.27
C ALA A 10 -11.88 -23.71 -0.36
N GLN A 11 -12.70 -23.21 0.55
CA GLN A 11 -13.02 -21.79 0.67
C GLN A 11 -11.75 -21.07 1.14
N ALA A 12 -11.51 -19.89 0.58
CA ALA A 12 -10.63 -18.85 1.09
C ALA A 12 -11.05 -18.44 2.52
N TYR A 13 -10.58 -17.31 3.05
CA TYR A 13 -11.11 -16.80 4.33
C TYR A 13 -12.64 -16.81 4.26
N GLY A 14 -13.28 -17.77 4.93
CA GLY A 14 -14.55 -18.25 4.40
C GLY A 14 -15.60 -17.15 4.50
N THR A 15 -16.28 -16.78 3.42
CA THR A 15 -17.40 -15.84 3.56
C THR A 15 -18.55 -16.52 4.32
N ILE A 16 -19.04 -17.67 3.83
CA ILE A 16 -20.09 -18.50 4.47
C ILE A 16 -19.88 -20.00 4.13
N PRO A 17 -19.82 -20.94 5.11
CA PRO A 17 -19.68 -20.74 6.55
C PRO A 17 -18.21 -20.54 6.95
N GLY A 18 -17.86 -19.35 7.46
CA GLY A 18 -16.51 -19.03 7.96
C GLY A 18 -16.43 -17.63 8.56
N ARG A 19 -17.14 -16.67 7.93
CA ARG A 19 -17.19 -15.24 8.29
C ARG A 19 -15.81 -14.59 8.50
N GLU A 20 -14.72 -15.15 7.96
CA GLU A 20 -13.38 -14.65 8.26
C GLU A 20 -13.17 -13.27 7.65
N HIS A 21 -13.49 -13.07 6.36
CA HIS A 21 -13.51 -11.73 5.75
C HIS A 21 -14.39 -10.73 6.52
N SER A 22 -15.57 -11.18 6.96
CA SER A 22 -16.48 -10.34 7.74
C SER A 22 -15.86 -9.91 9.06
N ASN A 23 -15.29 -10.86 9.80
CA ASN A 23 -14.74 -10.63 11.13
C ASN A 23 -13.43 -9.83 11.06
N ILE A 24 -12.57 -10.05 10.06
CA ILE A 24 -11.38 -9.22 9.80
C ILE A 24 -11.81 -7.78 9.53
N THR A 25 -12.76 -7.59 8.60
CA THR A 25 -13.29 -6.26 8.26
C THR A 25 -13.89 -5.56 9.49
N ARG A 26 -14.61 -6.29 10.34
CA ARG A 26 -15.20 -5.76 11.57
C ARG A 26 -14.14 -5.41 12.62
N ALA A 27 -13.13 -6.25 12.82
CA ALA A 27 -12.04 -5.98 13.76
C ALA A 27 -11.17 -4.81 13.29
N ALA A 28 -11.07 -4.61 11.98
CA ALA A 28 -10.35 -3.51 11.39
C ALA A 28 -11.12 -2.19 11.52
N LEU A 29 -12.41 -2.18 11.15
CA LEU A 29 -13.15 -0.95 10.84
C LEU A 29 -14.34 -0.68 11.76
N GLY A 30 -14.68 -1.58 12.68
CA GLY A 30 -15.76 -1.39 13.63
C GLY A 30 -15.41 -0.39 14.72
N CYS A 31 -16.38 0.43 15.13
CA CYS A 31 -16.17 1.37 16.22
C CYS A 31 -15.95 0.62 17.55
N PRO A 32 -14.83 0.87 18.26
CA PRO A 32 -14.68 0.36 19.61
C PRO A 32 -15.73 1.02 20.53
N GLN A 33 -16.16 0.30 21.56
CA GLN A 33 -17.22 0.77 22.46
C GLN A 33 -16.78 1.97 23.35
N SER A 34 -15.51 2.36 23.31
CA SER A 34 -14.97 3.50 24.08
C SER A 34 -13.76 4.16 23.41
N GLY A 35 -13.82 5.48 23.21
CA GLY A 35 -12.65 6.37 23.30
C GLY A 35 -11.84 6.67 22.03
N THR A 36 -12.10 6.07 20.87
CA THR A 36 -11.45 6.52 19.61
C THR A 36 -12.29 7.55 18.88
N ASP A 37 -11.63 8.48 18.19
CA ASP A 37 -12.27 9.42 17.29
C ASP A 37 -13.21 8.69 16.32
N SER A 38 -14.49 9.06 16.37
CA SER A 38 -15.56 8.44 15.59
C SER A 38 -15.33 8.51 14.07
N ASP A 39 -14.34 9.28 13.62
CA ASP A 39 -14.05 9.58 12.21
C ASP A 39 -13.24 8.49 11.50
N TYR A 40 -12.91 7.39 12.19
CA TYR A 40 -12.08 6.30 11.65
C TYR A 40 -12.75 4.93 11.68
N CYS A 41 -13.98 4.86 12.16
CA CYS A 41 -14.70 3.61 12.29
C CYS A 41 -16.10 3.71 11.70
N PHE A 42 -16.58 2.61 11.16
CA PHE A 42 -17.89 2.50 10.53
C PHE A 42 -18.96 2.27 11.59
N ASP A 43 -20.07 2.99 11.42
CA ASP A 43 -21.29 2.71 12.17
C ASP A 43 -21.81 1.30 11.77
N PRO A 44 -22.57 0.63 12.66
CA PRO A 44 -22.89 -0.79 12.49
C PRO A 44 -23.59 -1.20 11.19
N ALA A 45 -24.53 -0.40 10.66
CA ALA A 45 -25.24 -0.74 9.43
C ALA A 45 -24.34 -0.56 8.20
N SER A 46 -23.57 0.53 8.16
CA SER A 46 -22.57 0.84 7.13
C SER A 46 -21.49 -0.23 7.09
N LEU A 47 -20.99 -0.65 8.25
CA LEU A 47 -20.06 -1.76 8.37
C LEU A 47 -20.69 -3.07 7.89
N THR A 48 -21.97 -3.29 8.12
CA THR A 48 -22.65 -4.51 7.66
C THR A 48 -22.76 -4.57 6.14
N VAL A 49 -22.99 -3.45 5.45
CA VAL A 49 -22.94 -3.39 3.97
C VAL A 49 -21.57 -3.84 3.47
N LEU A 50 -20.50 -3.37 4.11
CA LEU A 50 -19.13 -3.73 3.73
C LEU A 50 -18.78 -5.18 4.10
N ALA A 51 -18.95 -5.55 5.37
CA ALA A 51 -18.44 -6.80 5.95
C ALA A 51 -19.35 -8.01 5.74
N GLY A 52 -20.64 -7.81 5.42
CA GLY A 52 -21.59 -8.92 5.33
C GLY A 52 -22.11 -9.37 6.70
N GLY A 53 -22.86 -10.48 6.73
CA GLY A 53 -23.67 -10.95 7.85
C GLY A 53 -22.89 -11.05 9.17
N GLY A 54 -23.44 -10.43 10.21
CA GLY A 54 -22.81 -10.27 11.54
C GLY A 54 -23.17 -8.94 12.19
N GLY A 55 -24.45 -8.56 12.25
CA GLY A 55 -24.94 -7.29 12.81
C GLY A 55 -26.45 -7.31 13.00
N LEU A 56 -27.09 -6.16 13.26
CA LEU A 56 -28.55 -6.05 13.50
C LEU A 56 -29.42 -6.55 12.32
N ILE A 57 -28.87 -6.62 11.10
CA ILE A 57 -29.55 -7.19 9.93
C ILE A 57 -29.40 -8.72 9.98
N GLN A 58 -30.48 -9.41 10.32
CA GLN A 58 -30.56 -10.87 10.52
C GLN A 58 -30.49 -11.70 9.23
N ASN A 59 -29.70 -11.30 8.24
CA ASN A 59 -29.39 -12.17 7.11
C ASN A 59 -27.99 -12.77 7.29
N PRO A 60 -27.88 -13.96 7.92
CA PRO A 60 -26.59 -14.63 8.08
C PRO A 60 -25.94 -14.98 6.74
N ASN A 61 -26.70 -14.97 5.64
CA ASN A 61 -26.26 -15.29 4.28
C ASN A 61 -25.88 -14.07 3.45
N PHE A 62 -25.89 -12.87 4.03
CA PHE A 62 -25.43 -11.69 3.32
C PHE A 62 -23.90 -11.69 3.26
N PHE A 63 -23.33 -11.77 2.05
CA PHE A 63 -21.86 -11.81 1.85
C PHE A 63 -21.20 -10.45 2.16
N GLY A 64 -21.97 -9.36 2.12
CA GLY A 64 -21.41 -8.01 2.12
C GLY A 64 -20.61 -7.73 0.86
N ALA A 65 -20.01 -6.56 0.80
CA ALA A 65 -19.09 -6.19 -0.25
C ALA A 65 -17.79 -7.01 -0.23
N VAL A 66 -17.20 -7.21 0.97
CA VAL A 66 -15.93 -7.94 1.12
C VAL A 66 -16.06 -9.43 0.80
N GLY A 67 -17.22 -10.02 1.05
CA GLY A 67 -17.47 -11.41 0.68
C GLY A 67 -18.05 -11.56 -0.72
N TRP A 68 -18.39 -10.47 -1.42
CA TRP A 68 -19.02 -10.56 -2.73
C TRP A 68 -18.19 -11.29 -3.80
N PRO A 69 -16.85 -11.19 -3.81
CA PRO A 69 -16.01 -11.97 -4.72
C PRO A 69 -16.26 -13.48 -4.65
N ASP A 70 -16.48 -14.02 -3.45
CA ASP A 70 -16.78 -15.44 -3.19
C ASP A 70 -18.19 -15.88 -3.60
N ASN A 71 -19.12 -14.95 -3.88
CA ASN A 71 -20.52 -15.31 -4.02
C ASN A 71 -20.77 -16.14 -5.30
N PRO A 72 -21.08 -17.45 -5.19
CA PRO A 72 -21.29 -18.29 -6.37
C PRO A 72 -22.61 -18.00 -7.09
N LEU A 73 -23.51 -17.26 -6.42
CA LEU A 73 -24.83 -16.90 -6.95
C LEU A 73 -24.82 -15.58 -7.72
N LYS A 74 -23.71 -14.83 -7.73
CA LYS A 74 -23.66 -13.60 -8.53
C LYS A 74 -23.62 -13.93 -10.03
N PRO A 75 -24.19 -13.09 -10.89
CA PRO A 75 -24.05 -13.25 -12.34
C PRO A 75 -22.57 -13.33 -12.73
N GLY A 76 -22.16 -14.42 -13.39
CA GLY A 76 -20.76 -14.70 -13.71
C GLY A 76 -20.07 -15.70 -12.78
N GLY A 77 -20.70 -16.11 -11.67
CA GLY A 77 -20.05 -16.94 -10.64
C GLY A 77 -19.08 -16.12 -9.80
N ALA A 78 -18.29 -16.76 -8.93
CA ALA A 78 -17.24 -16.12 -8.14
C ALA A 78 -16.26 -15.32 -9.04
N ASP A 79 -15.58 -14.32 -8.48
CA ASP A 79 -14.57 -13.57 -9.25
C ASP A 79 -13.37 -14.48 -9.58
N GLY A 80 -12.52 -14.07 -10.52
CA GLY A 80 -11.37 -14.86 -10.98
C GLY A 80 -10.25 -14.99 -9.94
N ASP A 81 -9.23 -15.77 -10.28
CA ASP A 81 -8.07 -16.05 -9.41
C ASP A 81 -7.37 -14.77 -8.92
N GLU A 82 -7.43 -13.68 -9.71
CA GLU A 82 -6.89 -12.38 -9.34
C GLU A 82 -7.61 -11.72 -8.15
N ALA A 83 -8.86 -12.10 -7.87
CA ALA A 83 -9.58 -11.64 -6.69
C ALA A 83 -9.12 -12.37 -5.42
N HIS A 84 -8.52 -13.55 -5.54
CA HIS A 84 -8.07 -14.38 -4.42
C HIS A 84 -6.54 -14.37 -4.25
N CYS A 85 -5.82 -13.64 -5.10
CA CYS A 85 -4.35 -13.61 -5.12
C CYS A 85 -3.71 -15.00 -5.26
N ASP A 86 -4.41 -15.94 -5.90
CA ASP A 86 -3.95 -17.31 -6.11
C ASP A 86 -3.02 -17.43 -7.32
N ASN A 87 -2.43 -18.62 -7.49
CA ASN A 87 -1.63 -19.01 -8.66
C ASN A 87 -0.32 -18.22 -8.88
N ALA A 88 0.12 -17.42 -7.92
CA ALA A 88 1.47 -16.86 -7.87
C ALA A 88 2.45 -17.81 -7.14
N ASP A 89 2.29 -19.11 -7.34
CA ASP A 89 3.09 -20.12 -6.68
C ASP A 89 4.51 -20.18 -7.26
N TYR A 90 5.48 -20.23 -6.38
CA TYR A 90 6.89 -20.38 -6.71
C TYR A 90 7.59 -21.14 -5.60
N LEU A 91 8.59 -21.94 -5.99
CA LEU A 91 9.53 -22.53 -5.05
C LEU A 91 10.92 -22.44 -5.64
N ASP A 92 11.84 -21.80 -4.91
CA ASP A 92 13.23 -21.72 -5.35
C ASP A 92 13.81 -23.13 -5.54
N PRO A 93 14.64 -23.37 -6.58
CA PRO A 93 15.24 -24.68 -6.81
C PRO A 93 15.98 -25.25 -5.59
N SER A 94 16.55 -24.40 -4.72
CA SER A 94 17.18 -24.83 -3.47
C SER A 94 16.20 -25.51 -2.51
N TYR A 95 14.92 -25.13 -2.52
CA TYR A 95 13.84 -25.77 -1.76
C TYR A 95 13.14 -26.90 -2.53
N ASN A 96 13.48 -27.11 -3.81
CA ASN A 96 12.90 -28.16 -4.67
C ASN A 96 13.92 -29.27 -5.04
N GLY A 97 14.90 -29.50 -4.16
CA GLY A 97 15.93 -30.53 -4.37
C GLY A 97 16.82 -30.24 -5.59
N GLY A 98 17.08 -28.97 -5.88
CA GLY A 98 17.85 -28.50 -7.04
C GLY A 98 17.09 -28.54 -8.37
N ARG A 99 15.82 -28.97 -8.39
CA ARG A 99 15.04 -29.08 -9.63
C ARG A 99 14.36 -27.77 -9.96
N ALA A 100 14.28 -27.48 -11.25
CA ALA A 100 13.45 -26.40 -11.75
C ALA A 100 12.00 -26.60 -11.29
N TYR A 101 11.39 -25.52 -10.82
CA TYR A 101 9.98 -25.49 -10.44
C TYR A 101 9.11 -25.29 -11.71
N PRO A 102 7.88 -25.87 -11.78
CA PRO A 102 7.06 -25.80 -12.99
C PRO A 102 6.73 -24.36 -13.42
N GLN A 103 6.53 -23.47 -12.47
CA GLN A 103 6.33 -22.04 -12.69
C GLN A 103 7.65 -21.27 -12.48
N SER A 104 8.02 -20.40 -13.42
CA SER A 104 9.19 -19.54 -13.21
C SER A 104 8.90 -18.43 -12.19
N ARG A 105 9.96 -17.87 -11.57
CA ARG A 105 9.82 -16.71 -10.68
C ARG A 105 9.16 -15.51 -11.38
N ALA A 106 9.48 -15.29 -12.65
CA ALA A 106 8.89 -14.20 -13.43
C ALA A 106 7.38 -14.41 -13.60
N GLN A 107 6.93 -15.60 -14.00
CA GLN A 107 5.51 -15.93 -14.13
C GLN A 107 4.76 -15.78 -12.81
N ALA A 108 5.32 -16.30 -11.70
CA ALA A 108 4.71 -16.14 -10.38
C ALA A 108 4.59 -14.66 -9.98
N SER A 109 5.62 -13.85 -10.25
CA SER A 109 5.54 -12.40 -10.01
C SER A 109 4.48 -11.73 -10.90
N ASP A 110 4.34 -12.13 -12.16
CA ASP A 110 3.31 -11.60 -13.05
C ASP A 110 1.89 -11.92 -12.55
N PHE A 111 1.63 -13.15 -12.07
CA PHE A 111 0.37 -13.53 -11.44
C PHE A 111 0.08 -12.69 -10.19
N LEU A 112 1.06 -12.52 -9.30
CA LEU A 112 0.88 -11.69 -8.10
C LEU A 112 0.59 -10.23 -8.47
N LEU A 113 1.33 -9.67 -9.43
CA LEU A 113 1.13 -8.30 -9.89
C LEU A 113 -0.20 -8.12 -10.63
N ASN A 114 -0.78 -9.18 -11.23
CA ASN A 114 -2.15 -9.14 -11.72
C ASN A 114 -3.16 -8.96 -10.58
N CYS A 115 -3.01 -9.69 -9.46
CA CYS A 115 -3.84 -9.46 -8.26
C CYS A 115 -3.67 -8.02 -7.73
N VAL A 116 -2.43 -7.52 -7.66
CA VAL A 116 -2.17 -6.12 -7.26
C VAL A 116 -2.83 -5.12 -8.21
N ARG A 117 -2.79 -5.33 -9.53
CA ARG A 117 -3.51 -4.46 -10.47
C ARG A 117 -5.02 -4.55 -10.29
N HIS A 118 -5.57 -5.73 -10.04
CA HIS A 118 -6.99 -5.93 -9.77
C HIS A 118 -7.43 -5.10 -8.55
N THR A 119 -6.69 -5.18 -7.44
CA THR A 119 -6.96 -4.37 -6.24
C THR A 119 -6.85 -2.88 -6.51
N ARG A 120 -5.79 -2.42 -7.19
CA ARG A 120 -5.62 -0.99 -7.55
C ARG A 120 -6.74 -0.48 -8.46
N GLN A 121 -7.23 -1.30 -9.38
CA GLN A 121 -8.39 -0.95 -10.21
C GLN A 121 -9.62 -0.78 -9.34
N ALA A 122 -9.94 -1.74 -8.48
CA ALA A 122 -11.06 -1.68 -7.54
C ALA A 122 -10.99 -0.44 -6.62
N PHE A 123 -9.79 -0.09 -6.15
CA PHE A 123 -9.53 1.16 -5.43
C PHE A 123 -9.91 2.40 -6.24
N SER A 124 -9.36 2.52 -7.46
CA SER A 124 -9.61 3.69 -8.32
C SER A 124 -11.08 3.83 -8.68
N THR A 125 -11.78 2.71 -8.93
CA THR A 125 -13.21 2.69 -9.21
C THR A 125 -14.02 3.12 -7.98
N ALA A 126 -13.66 2.67 -6.77
CA ALA A 126 -14.30 3.14 -5.54
C ALA A 126 -14.12 4.65 -5.33
N VAL A 127 -12.92 5.18 -5.60
CA VAL A 127 -12.65 6.62 -5.55
C VAL A 127 -13.52 7.35 -6.57
N ASP A 128 -13.54 6.93 -7.83
CA ASP A 128 -14.31 7.61 -8.88
C ASP A 128 -15.83 7.57 -8.64
N HIS A 129 -16.37 6.43 -8.18
CA HIS A 129 -17.79 6.29 -7.84
C HIS A 129 -18.19 7.09 -6.59
N ALA A 130 -17.25 7.53 -5.75
CA ALA A 130 -17.58 8.35 -4.59
C ALA A 130 -18.14 9.74 -4.97
N ALA A 131 -17.90 10.21 -6.20
CA ALA A 131 -18.58 11.39 -6.74
C ALA A 131 -20.10 11.26 -6.69
N ASP A 132 -20.63 10.05 -6.89
CA ASP A 132 -22.08 9.81 -6.93
C ASP A 132 -22.75 9.91 -5.57
N LEU A 133 -21.98 9.98 -4.47
CA LEU A 133 -22.50 10.29 -3.15
C LEU A 133 -23.01 11.73 -3.04
N LEU A 134 -22.51 12.62 -3.90
CA LEU A 134 -22.83 14.04 -3.88
C LEU A 134 -23.82 14.42 -5.00
N ASP A 135 -24.66 15.40 -4.73
CA ASP A 135 -25.51 16.07 -5.70
C ASP A 135 -24.74 17.16 -6.47
N THR A 136 -25.43 17.88 -7.36
CA THR A 136 -24.84 18.96 -8.17
C THR A 136 -24.37 20.16 -7.34
N ASP A 137 -24.85 20.28 -6.10
CA ASP A 137 -24.49 21.35 -5.17
C ASP A 137 -23.41 20.90 -4.16
N ASN A 138 -22.78 19.73 -4.38
CA ASN A 138 -21.81 19.11 -3.49
C ASN A 138 -22.35 18.78 -2.09
N ARG A 139 -23.65 18.52 -1.97
CA ARG A 139 -24.26 17.97 -0.75
C ARG A 139 -24.43 16.47 -0.89
N LEU A 140 -24.49 15.74 0.22
CA LEU A 140 -24.80 14.31 0.16
C LEU A 140 -26.21 14.11 -0.41
N LYS A 141 -26.34 13.25 -1.42
CA LYS A 141 -27.64 12.79 -1.90
C LYS A 141 -28.45 12.19 -0.76
N THR A 142 -29.77 12.09 -0.94
CA THR A 142 -30.68 11.53 0.07
C THR A 142 -31.41 10.28 -0.44
N GLY A 143 -31.96 9.51 0.50
CA GLY A 143 -32.81 8.36 0.19
C GLY A 143 -32.14 7.30 -0.69
N ALA A 144 -32.91 6.70 -1.59
CA ALA A 144 -32.49 5.53 -2.36
C ALA A 144 -31.28 5.79 -3.28
N GLU A 145 -31.13 7.01 -3.80
CA GLU A 145 -29.99 7.37 -4.65
C GLU A 145 -28.68 7.34 -3.86
N PHE A 146 -28.69 7.91 -2.65
CA PHE A 146 -27.54 7.86 -1.76
C PHE A 146 -27.21 6.43 -1.34
N ASP A 147 -28.21 5.65 -0.95
CA ASP A 147 -28.01 4.27 -0.53
C ASP A 147 -27.41 3.43 -1.66
N GLN A 148 -27.81 3.68 -2.91
CA GLN A 148 -27.24 3.03 -4.07
C GLN A 148 -25.79 3.45 -4.31
N ALA A 149 -25.50 4.76 -4.29
CA ALA A 149 -24.13 5.28 -4.46
C ALA A 149 -23.19 4.74 -3.38
N LYS A 150 -23.62 4.77 -2.11
CA LYS A 150 -22.89 4.21 -0.97
C LYS A 150 -22.60 2.73 -1.16
N ARG A 151 -23.60 1.93 -1.54
CA ARG A 151 -23.37 0.51 -1.85
C ARG A 151 -22.35 0.33 -2.97
N THR A 152 -22.48 1.05 -4.07
CA THR A 152 -21.54 0.93 -5.21
C THR A 152 -20.09 1.15 -4.75
N VAL A 153 -19.82 2.24 -4.05
CA VAL A 153 -18.47 2.55 -3.55
C VAL A 153 -17.96 1.46 -2.60
N LEU A 154 -18.80 1.02 -1.65
CA LEU A 154 -18.41 -0.03 -0.70
C LEU A 154 -18.18 -1.38 -1.37
N TYR A 155 -18.91 -1.72 -2.43
CA TYR A 155 -18.71 -2.95 -3.20
C TYR A 155 -17.39 -2.94 -3.97
N ASP A 156 -17.05 -1.83 -4.62
CA ASP A 156 -15.76 -1.71 -5.31
C ASP A 156 -14.60 -1.73 -4.30
N TRP A 157 -14.73 -1.02 -3.18
CA TRP A 157 -13.69 -1.07 -2.15
C TRP A 157 -13.60 -2.45 -1.46
N GLY A 158 -14.73 -3.11 -1.21
CA GLY A 158 -14.79 -4.45 -0.63
C GLY A 158 -14.11 -5.51 -1.49
N ARG A 159 -14.16 -5.40 -2.82
CA ARG A 159 -13.39 -6.27 -3.74
C ARG A 159 -11.88 -6.16 -3.53
N LEU A 160 -11.37 -4.94 -3.32
CA LEU A 160 -9.97 -4.76 -2.96
C LEU A 160 -9.67 -5.42 -1.60
N LEU A 161 -10.53 -5.18 -0.59
CA LEU A 161 -10.31 -5.73 0.74
C LEU A 161 -10.27 -7.26 0.73
N HIS A 162 -11.15 -7.87 -0.07
CA HIS A 162 -11.21 -9.31 -0.25
C HIS A 162 -9.85 -9.87 -0.68
N ALA A 163 -9.29 -9.38 -1.79
CA ALA A 163 -8.02 -9.88 -2.32
C ALA A 163 -6.83 -9.61 -1.39
N VAL A 164 -6.83 -8.45 -0.70
CA VAL A 164 -5.81 -8.14 0.32
C VAL A 164 -5.89 -9.14 1.48
N GLN A 165 -7.09 -9.48 1.95
CA GLN A 165 -7.28 -10.45 3.02
C GLN A 165 -6.85 -11.86 2.56
N ASP A 166 -7.23 -12.26 1.35
CA ASP A 166 -6.85 -13.55 0.77
C ASP A 166 -5.35 -13.68 0.51
N PHE A 167 -4.67 -12.59 0.15
CA PHE A 167 -3.22 -12.58 0.08
C PHE A 167 -2.58 -13.09 1.38
N TYR A 168 -3.09 -12.68 2.55
CA TYR A 168 -2.52 -13.13 3.83
C TYR A 168 -2.90 -14.57 4.21
N SER A 169 -4.06 -15.08 3.79
CA SER A 169 -4.44 -16.47 4.03
C SER A 169 -3.81 -17.45 3.05
N HIS A 170 -3.55 -17.05 1.81
CA HIS A 170 -3.11 -17.94 0.72
C HIS A 170 -1.63 -17.81 0.35
N SER A 171 -0.91 -16.83 0.90
CA SER A 171 0.54 -16.68 0.70
C SER A 171 1.35 -17.20 1.87
N ASN A 172 2.68 -17.26 1.72
CA ASN A 172 3.59 -17.48 2.83
C ASN A 172 4.05 -16.19 3.54
N TRP A 173 3.40 -15.03 3.30
CA TRP A 173 3.83 -13.73 3.81
C TRP A 173 3.93 -13.71 5.33
N ALA A 174 2.83 -13.98 6.02
CA ALA A 174 2.70 -13.79 7.45
C ALA A 174 3.01 -15.05 8.27
N ASP A 175 3.52 -16.11 7.66
CA ASP A 175 3.57 -17.43 8.29
C ASP A 175 4.97 -18.01 8.38
N ILE A 176 5.10 -19.08 9.18
CA ILE A 176 6.28 -19.94 9.24
C ILE A 176 5.99 -21.30 8.62
N SER A 177 7.04 -21.96 8.13
CA SER A 177 6.96 -23.36 7.74
C SER A 177 6.81 -24.27 8.97
N ALA A 178 6.30 -25.49 8.77
CA ALA A 178 6.14 -26.47 9.83
C ALA A 178 7.51 -26.85 10.43
N PRO A 179 7.75 -26.62 11.73
CA PRO A 179 9.00 -26.99 12.37
C PRO A 179 9.24 -28.50 12.29
N GLY A 180 10.50 -28.90 12.09
CA GLY A 180 10.89 -30.31 12.02
C GLY A 180 10.49 -31.05 10.75
N ARG A 181 9.87 -30.37 9.77
CA ARG A 181 9.62 -30.91 8.42
C ARG A 181 10.57 -30.25 7.41
N PRO A 182 11.11 -30.98 6.43
CA PRO A 182 11.90 -30.39 5.35
C PRO A 182 11.10 -29.31 4.62
N VAL A 183 11.75 -28.20 4.26
CA VAL A 183 11.14 -27.19 3.40
C VAL A 183 11.01 -27.75 1.99
N GLY A 184 9.84 -27.58 1.37
CA GLY A 184 9.56 -28.08 0.02
C GLY A 184 8.10 -27.89 -0.39
N LEU A 185 7.63 -28.64 -1.39
CA LEU A 185 6.27 -28.51 -1.93
C LEU A 185 5.16 -28.65 -0.88
N ASP A 186 5.29 -29.62 0.03
CA ASP A 186 4.30 -29.91 1.08
C ASP A 186 4.56 -29.15 2.40
N ASN A 187 5.59 -28.30 2.41
CA ASN A 187 5.95 -27.45 3.54
C ASN A 187 6.75 -26.25 3.01
N PRO A 188 6.12 -25.36 2.23
CA PRO A 188 6.83 -24.24 1.61
C PRO A 188 7.43 -23.32 2.68
N PRO A 189 8.50 -22.57 2.37
CA PRO A 189 9.09 -21.64 3.31
C PRO A 189 8.05 -20.61 3.77
N GLY A 190 8.17 -20.12 5.00
CA GLY A 190 7.40 -18.99 5.50
C GLY A 190 8.28 -17.76 5.56
N LEU A 191 7.72 -16.56 5.31
CA LEU A 191 8.48 -15.31 5.41
C LEU A 191 8.46 -14.70 6.82
N ASP A 192 7.54 -15.14 7.71
CA ASP A 192 7.31 -14.60 9.06
C ASP A 192 7.23 -13.06 9.09
N MET A 193 6.71 -12.44 8.02
CA MET A 193 6.56 -10.99 7.97
C MET A 193 5.45 -10.58 8.94
N THR A 194 5.76 -9.66 9.84
CA THR A 194 4.81 -9.14 10.84
C THR A 194 4.10 -7.88 10.37
N THR A 195 4.56 -7.27 9.27
CA THR A 195 4.06 -6.00 8.75
C THR A 195 3.21 -6.20 7.49
N PRO A 196 2.27 -5.27 7.18
CA PRO A 196 1.50 -5.32 5.95
C PRO A 196 2.35 -5.18 4.68
N SER A 197 2.05 -5.99 3.66
CA SER A 197 2.74 -6.01 2.37
C SER A 197 2.57 -4.73 1.56
N LEU A 198 3.68 -4.02 1.32
CA LEU A 198 3.70 -2.77 0.54
C LEU A 198 3.20 -2.92 -0.91
N LEU A 199 3.02 -4.15 -1.40
CA LEU A 199 2.49 -4.42 -2.74
C LEU A 199 1.07 -3.85 -2.93
N PHE A 200 0.27 -3.78 -1.86
CA PHE A 200 -1.12 -3.31 -1.91
C PHE A 200 -1.28 -1.84 -1.52
N ASN A 201 -0.21 -1.05 -1.57
CA ASN A 201 -0.34 0.40 -1.43
C ASN A 201 -0.89 1.00 -2.73
N ALA A 202 -2.18 1.31 -2.78
CA ALA A 202 -2.84 1.83 -3.97
C ALA A 202 -2.35 3.23 -4.40
N LEU A 203 -1.77 4.00 -3.47
CA LEU A 203 -1.31 5.36 -3.69
C LEU A 203 0.18 5.44 -4.08
N ALA A 204 0.95 4.39 -3.84
CA ALA A 204 2.32 4.29 -4.34
C ALA A 204 2.36 4.03 -5.86
N PRO A 205 3.52 4.27 -6.50
CA PRO A 205 3.81 3.73 -7.82
C PRO A 205 3.52 2.22 -7.87
N GLU A 206 3.05 1.73 -9.01
CA GLU A 206 2.76 0.30 -9.18
C GLU A 206 4.03 -0.53 -8.93
N PRO A 207 3.96 -1.58 -8.09
CA PRO A 207 5.10 -2.44 -7.83
C PRO A 207 5.54 -3.17 -9.11
N THR A 208 6.83 -3.46 -9.19
CA THR A 208 7.41 -4.24 -10.29
C THR A 208 7.81 -5.63 -9.81
N ALA A 209 8.29 -6.49 -10.71
CA ALA A 209 8.80 -7.81 -10.32
C ALA A 209 9.92 -7.72 -9.27
N ALA A 210 10.71 -6.63 -9.25
CA ALA A 210 11.74 -6.38 -8.24
C ALA A 210 11.19 -6.02 -6.86
N SER A 211 9.91 -5.64 -6.77
CA SER A 211 9.22 -5.36 -5.51
C SER A 211 8.69 -6.63 -4.83
N VAL A 212 8.60 -7.75 -5.55
CA VAL A 212 8.12 -9.03 -5.03
C VAL A 212 9.27 -9.74 -4.30
N PRO A 213 9.14 -10.06 -3.00
CA PRO A 213 10.17 -10.81 -2.29
C PRO A 213 10.47 -12.13 -3.00
N ARG A 214 11.76 -12.48 -3.10
CA ARG A 214 12.23 -13.66 -3.85
C ARG A 214 11.46 -14.93 -3.49
N ASP A 215 11.29 -15.16 -2.19
CA ASP A 215 10.69 -16.38 -1.63
C ASP A 215 9.18 -16.23 -1.36
N LEU A 216 8.54 -15.12 -1.76
CA LEU A 216 7.09 -14.95 -1.67
C LEU A 216 6.38 -15.90 -2.65
N THR A 217 5.46 -16.70 -2.14
CA THR A 217 4.68 -17.65 -2.91
C THR A 217 3.23 -17.62 -2.46
N THR A 218 2.28 -17.76 -3.40
CA THR A 218 0.87 -18.03 -3.09
C THR A 218 0.48 -19.42 -3.54
N GLY A 219 -0.69 -19.89 -3.14
CA GLY A 219 -1.13 -21.24 -3.44
C GLY A 219 -1.59 -21.41 -4.88
N CYS A 220 -1.21 -22.50 -5.54
CA CYS A 220 -1.88 -22.93 -6.76
C CYS A 220 -3.30 -23.40 -6.44
N TYR A 221 -4.28 -22.90 -7.20
CA TYR A 221 -5.71 -23.21 -7.13
C TYR A 221 -6.24 -23.63 -8.52
N THR A 222 -7.05 -24.69 -8.55
CA THR A 222 -7.30 -25.51 -9.75
C THR A 222 -8.41 -25.03 -10.69
N THR A 223 -8.81 -23.77 -10.66
CA THR A 223 -9.78 -23.21 -11.62
C THR A 223 -9.25 -23.23 -13.06
N SER A 224 -7.93 -23.17 -13.25
CA SER A 224 -7.29 -23.00 -14.56
C SER A 224 -6.23 -24.07 -14.93
N GLY A 225 -5.97 -25.08 -14.08
CA GLY A 225 -4.95 -26.09 -14.37
C GLY A 225 -4.73 -27.17 -13.30
N SER A 226 -3.69 -27.99 -13.51
CA SER A 226 -3.28 -29.06 -12.59
C SER A 226 -2.21 -28.55 -11.61
N CYS A 227 -2.54 -28.40 -10.33
CA CYS A 227 -1.59 -28.07 -9.25
C CYS A 227 -0.64 -29.23 -8.85
N ARG A 228 -0.39 -30.17 -9.77
CA ARG A 228 0.53 -31.28 -9.54
C ARG A 228 1.97 -30.80 -9.64
N GLY A 229 2.73 -30.95 -8.56
CA GLY A 229 4.11 -30.47 -8.49
C GLY A 229 4.23 -28.99 -8.13
N HIS A 230 3.12 -28.35 -7.77
CA HIS A 230 3.05 -26.98 -7.30
C HIS A 230 2.86 -26.93 -5.77
N VAL A 231 3.34 -25.85 -5.16
CA VAL A 231 2.91 -25.37 -3.85
C VAL A 231 1.41 -25.06 -3.95
N ARG A 232 0.64 -25.63 -3.04
CA ARG A 232 -0.81 -25.64 -3.13
C ARG A 232 -1.44 -24.54 -2.29
N HIS A 233 -2.61 -24.10 -2.73
CA HIS A 233 -3.53 -23.33 -1.89
C HIS A 233 -3.91 -24.11 -0.64
N GLY A 234 -4.61 -25.23 -0.75
CA GLY A 234 -5.02 -26.05 0.40
C GLY A 234 -5.09 -27.55 0.08
N ALA A 235 -5.85 -28.27 0.91
CA ALA A 235 -6.02 -29.73 0.90
C ALA A 235 -6.23 -30.37 -0.48
N PRO A 236 -5.82 -31.64 -0.66
CA PRO A 236 -5.55 -32.19 -1.97
C PRO A 236 -6.74 -33.00 -2.49
N PHE A 237 -6.57 -33.44 -3.73
CA PHE A 237 -7.23 -34.61 -4.33
C PHE A 237 -7.15 -35.91 -3.48
N ASN A 238 -6.34 -35.97 -2.39
CA ASN A 238 -6.02 -37.19 -1.62
C ASN A 238 -6.16 -37.07 -0.07
N GLY A 239 -6.79 -36.03 0.48
CA GLY A 239 -7.10 -35.92 1.93
C GLY A 239 -6.12 -35.18 2.86
N ASP A 240 -4.84 -34.94 2.50
CA ASP A 240 -3.87 -34.26 3.38
C ASP A 240 -3.66 -32.76 3.09
N ASP A 241 -4.24 -31.89 3.90
CA ASP A 241 -4.02 -30.43 3.84
C ASP A 241 -2.56 -30.08 4.11
N THR A 242 -1.80 -29.68 3.07
CA THR A 242 -0.39 -29.27 3.19
C THR A 242 -0.09 -27.94 2.49
N GLY A 243 -1.14 -27.24 2.04
CA GLY A 243 -1.01 -25.98 1.30
C GLY A 243 -0.65 -24.77 2.17
N LEU A 244 -0.75 -23.59 1.58
CA LEU A 244 -0.53 -22.29 2.23
C LEU A 244 -1.77 -21.75 2.98
N ASN A 245 -2.94 -22.32 2.73
CA ASN A 245 -4.22 -21.89 3.28
C ASN A 245 -4.23 -21.97 4.82
N LYS A 246 -4.56 -20.84 5.46
CA LYS A 246 -4.66 -20.66 6.91
C LYS A 246 -6.09 -20.55 7.45
N ASP A 247 -7.10 -20.73 6.60
CA ASP A 247 -8.52 -20.47 6.86
C ASP A 247 -9.16 -21.41 7.89
N GLY A 248 -10.47 -21.22 8.06
CA GLY A 248 -11.35 -22.10 8.80
C GLY A 248 -11.14 -22.03 10.31
N GLY A 249 -10.71 -20.89 10.84
CA GLY A 249 -10.68 -20.62 12.27
C GLY A 249 -11.77 -19.64 12.70
N ARG A 250 -11.74 -19.27 13.99
CA ARG A 250 -12.62 -18.26 14.59
C ARG A 250 -11.87 -16.96 14.78
N ILE A 251 -12.46 -15.86 14.33
CA ILE A 251 -11.92 -14.51 14.52
C ILE A 251 -12.93 -13.70 15.33
N ASP A 252 -12.48 -13.12 16.44
CA ASP A 252 -13.29 -12.16 17.20
C ASP A 252 -13.43 -10.86 16.39
N PRO A 253 -14.66 -10.49 15.97
CA PRO A 253 -14.90 -9.31 15.14
C PRO A 253 -14.63 -7.98 15.84
N LYS A 254 -14.35 -7.96 17.15
CA LYS A 254 -13.96 -6.75 17.89
C LYS A 254 -12.45 -6.59 18.00
N THR A 255 -11.75 -7.69 18.26
CA THR A 255 -10.33 -7.65 18.62
C THR A 255 -9.40 -8.15 17.53
N GLY A 256 -9.91 -8.95 16.57
CA GLY A 256 -9.09 -9.67 15.61
C GLY A 256 -8.35 -10.87 16.22
N THR A 257 -8.69 -11.26 17.45
CA THR A 257 -8.15 -12.47 18.08
C THR A 257 -8.62 -13.70 17.29
N ALA A 258 -7.67 -14.52 16.86
CA ALA A 258 -7.88 -15.66 15.99
C ALA A 258 -7.59 -16.97 16.74
N THR A 259 -8.51 -17.92 16.68
CA THR A 259 -8.44 -19.19 17.44
C THR A 259 -8.95 -20.35 16.60
N GLU A 260 -8.65 -21.58 17.05
CA GLU A 260 -9.19 -22.82 16.47
C GLU A 260 -9.03 -22.96 14.94
N PRO A 261 -7.85 -22.64 14.33
CA PRO A 261 -7.67 -22.84 12.89
C PRO A 261 -7.85 -24.32 12.54
N THR A 262 -8.59 -24.60 11.46
CA THR A 262 -8.82 -25.97 11.02
C THR A 262 -7.91 -26.37 9.86
N LYS A 263 -7.35 -25.43 9.11
CA LYS A 263 -6.43 -25.72 8.01
C LYS A 263 -5.03 -26.03 8.55
N TYR A 264 -4.31 -26.88 7.83
CA TYR A 264 -3.01 -27.37 8.29
C TYR A 264 -2.00 -26.24 8.52
N ARG A 265 -1.86 -25.32 7.55
CA ARG A 265 -0.92 -24.19 7.68
C ARG A 265 -1.30 -23.28 8.83
N GLY A 266 -2.60 -23.04 9.02
CA GLY A 266 -3.15 -22.25 10.12
C GLY A 266 -2.85 -22.82 11.51
N ARG A 267 -2.79 -24.16 11.64
CA ARG A 267 -2.48 -24.87 12.90
C ARG A 267 -1.01 -24.85 13.31
N ILE A 268 -0.11 -24.38 12.45
CA ILE A 268 1.32 -24.30 12.76
C ILE A 268 1.59 -23.03 13.57
N GLY A 269 2.04 -23.19 14.81
CA GLY A 269 2.48 -22.10 15.66
C GLY A 269 1.42 -20.98 15.75
N ARG A 270 1.82 -19.77 15.32
CA ARG A 270 0.98 -18.57 15.32
C ARG A 270 0.47 -18.15 13.94
N ASN A 271 0.58 -19.03 12.93
CA ASN A 271 0.34 -18.69 11.53
C ASN A 271 -1.03 -18.04 11.27
N PHE A 272 -2.12 -18.64 11.80
CA PHE A 272 -3.46 -18.08 11.62
C PHE A 272 -3.64 -16.73 12.31
N GLN A 273 -3.16 -16.59 13.55
CA GLN A 273 -3.23 -15.31 14.26
C GLN A 273 -2.43 -14.23 13.54
N GLN A 274 -1.23 -14.55 13.05
CA GLN A 274 -0.37 -13.59 12.37
C GLN A 274 -0.94 -13.16 11.02
N SER A 275 -1.52 -14.09 10.25
CA SER A 275 -2.22 -13.74 9.00
C SER A 275 -3.44 -12.86 9.25
N VAL A 276 -4.22 -13.14 10.28
CA VAL A 276 -5.37 -12.30 10.66
C VAL A 276 -4.92 -10.93 11.14
N THR A 277 -3.88 -10.84 11.97
CA THR A 277 -3.32 -9.56 12.44
C THR A 277 -2.83 -8.71 11.26
N ALA A 278 -2.12 -9.31 10.30
CA ALA A 278 -1.66 -8.60 9.11
C ALA A 278 -2.83 -8.13 8.23
N ALA A 279 -3.84 -8.99 8.02
CA ALA A 279 -5.04 -8.65 7.25
C ALA A 279 -5.89 -7.55 7.88
N VAL A 280 -6.06 -7.56 9.21
CA VAL A 280 -6.73 -6.48 9.96
C VAL A 280 -5.97 -5.17 9.80
N SER A 281 -4.65 -5.21 9.96
CA SER A 281 -3.79 -4.03 9.84
C SER A 281 -3.82 -3.43 8.43
N ASP A 282 -3.70 -4.27 7.39
CA ASP A 282 -3.79 -3.81 5.99
C ASP A 282 -5.21 -3.31 5.67
N THR A 283 -6.26 -3.95 6.18
CA THR A 283 -7.65 -3.47 5.97
C THR A 283 -7.87 -2.05 6.52
N ARG A 284 -7.32 -1.74 7.71
CA ARG A 284 -7.33 -0.36 8.25
C ARG A 284 -6.61 0.62 7.34
N LEU A 285 -5.58 0.15 6.67
CA LEU A 285 -4.80 0.97 5.77
C LEU A 285 -5.41 1.24 4.44
N GLN A 286 -6.09 0.25 3.89
CA GLN A 286 -6.89 0.46 2.71
C GLN A 286 -7.97 1.53 2.95
N TRP A 287 -8.43 1.72 4.20
CA TRP A 287 -9.34 2.82 4.55
C TRP A 287 -8.63 4.19 4.57
N VAL A 288 -7.44 4.25 5.16
CA VAL A 288 -6.60 5.46 5.14
C VAL A 288 -6.28 5.85 3.69
N ASP A 289 -5.89 4.88 2.87
CA ASP A 289 -5.58 5.08 1.46
C ASP A 289 -6.83 5.54 0.70
N LEU A 290 -8.01 4.96 0.94
CA LEU A 290 -9.25 5.37 0.27
C LEU A 290 -9.56 6.84 0.56
N ARG A 291 -9.51 7.25 1.84
CA ARG A 291 -9.71 8.66 2.22
C ARG A 291 -8.72 9.59 1.54
N GLN A 292 -7.45 9.21 1.49
CA GLN A 292 -6.42 9.99 0.82
C GLN A 292 -6.63 10.03 -0.70
N GLY A 293 -7.08 8.94 -1.30
CA GLY A 293 -7.49 8.88 -2.71
C GLY A 293 -8.63 9.86 -3.01
N LEU A 294 -9.64 9.93 -2.14
CA LEU A 294 -10.72 10.92 -2.23
C LEU A 294 -10.18 12.35 -2.12
N GLU A 295 -9.29 12.62 -1.16
CA GLU A 295 -8.68 13.95 -0.99
C GLU A 295 -7.83 14.36 -2.19
N ASN A 296 -7.10 13.43 -2.79
CA ASN A 296 -6.29 13.67 -3.98
C ASN A 296 -7.16 13.93 -5.23
N ARG A 297 -8.32 13.26 -5.32
CA ARG A 297 -9.22 13.31 -6.49
C ARG A 297 -10.21 14.47 -6.44
N TYR A 298 -10.75 14.79 -5.27
CA TYR A 298 -11.83 15.76 -5.05
C TYR A 298 -11.35 16.92 -4.18
N THR A 299 -10.83 17.95 -4.84
CA THR A 299 -10.17 19.09 -4.21
C THR A 299 -11.11 20.19 -3.73
N GLY A 300 -12.42 20.08 -4.02
CA GLY A 300 -13.40 21.04 -3.54
C GLY A 300 -13.46 21.06 -2.00
N PRO A 301 -13.66 22.23 -1.37
CA PRO A 301 -13.71 22.34 0.08
C PRO A 301 -14.70 21.35 0.69
N GLY A 302 -14.21 20.47 1.57
CA GLY A 302 -15.04 19.51 2.31
C GLY A 302 -15.59 18.33 1.50
N GLN A 303 -15.46 18.27 0.17
CA GLN A 303 -16.02 17.20 -0.66
C GLN A 303 -15.55 15.80 -0.25
N ALA A 304 -14.23 15.58 -0.23
CA ALA A 304 -13.64 14.30 0.16
C ALA A 304 -14.02 13.89 1.59
N TRP A 305 -14.16 14.86 2.50
CA TRP A 305 -14.61 14.60 3.86
C TRP A 305 -16.08 14.17 3.89
N LEU A 306 -16.97 14.85 3.15
CA LEU A 306 -18.39 14.46 3.05
C LEU A 306 -18.55 13.05 2.50
N MET A 307 -17.81 12.71 1.44
CA MET A 307 -17.81 11.37 0.86
C MET A 307 -17.36 10.33 1.91
N ALA A 308 -16.22 10.55 2.56
CA ALA A 308 -15.72 9.64 3.60
C ALA A 308 -16.70 9.50 4.78
N CYS A 309 -17.25 10.61 5.27
CA CYS A 309 -18.25 10.61 6.33
C CYS A 309 -19.52 9.86 5.89
N GLY A 310 -20.00 10.08 4.66
CA GLY A 310 -21.14 9.39 4.07
C GLY A 310 -20.97 7.87 4.05
N LEU A 311 -19.76 7.39 3.76
CA LEU A 311 -19.43 5.96 3.78
C LEU A 311 -19.44 5.38 5.20
N LEU A 312 -18.92 6.11 6.19
CA LEU A 312 -18.83 5.65 7.58
C LEU A 312 -20.18 5.58 8.30
N ARG A 313 -21.05 6.57 8.07
CA ARG A 313 -22.19 6.84 8.96
C ARG A 313 -23.48 6.13 8.56
N ASP A 314 -24.23 5.66 9.55
CA ASP A 314 -25.55 5.05 9.35
C ASP A 314 -26.61 6.13 9.04
N ASN A 315 -26.47 7.31 9.66
CA ASN A 315 -27.30 8.48 9.35
C ASN A 315 -26.41 9.67 8.89
N PRO A 316 -25.91 9.62 7.65
CA PRO A 316 -24.97 10.61 7.17
C PRO A 316 -25.59 11.99 7.00
N GLN A 317 -26.91 12.09 6.79
CA GLN A 317 -27.58 13.39 6.68
C GLN A 317 -27.58 14.18 7.99
N ALA A 318 -27.63 13.47 9.14
CA ALA A 318 -27.51 14.10 10.44
C ALA A 318 -26.04 14.34 10.85
N ALA A 319 -25.15 13.41 10.50
CA ALA A 319 -23.78 13.40 10.98
C ALA A 319 -22.78 14.18 10.08
N CYS A 320 -23.08 14.31 8.78
CA CYS A 320 -22.15 14.81 7.77
C CYS A 320 -22.70 16.08 7.13
N THR A 321 -22.73 17.19 7.88
CA THR A 321 -23.25 18.46 7.36
C THR A 321 -22.21 19.19 6.52
N SER A 322 -22.65 19.97 5.53
CA SER A 322 -21.75 20.85 4.76
C SER A 322 -21.03 21.85 5.67
N SER A 323 -21.66 22.32 6.76
CA SER A 323 -20.99 23.18 7.74
C SER A 323 -19.89 22.46 8.51
N ALA A 324 -20.07 21.17 8.85
CA ALA A 324 -19.02 20.35 9.45
C ALA A 324 -17.92 20.05 8.43
N ALA A 325 -18.27 19.87 7.16
CA ALA A 325 -17.31 19.70 6.07
C ALA A 325 -16.48 20.96 5.80
N GLU A 326 -17.13 22.12 5.81
CA GLU A 326 -16.48 23.43 5.72
C GLU A 326 -15.62 23.69 6.95
N ALA A 327 -16.08 23.34 8.16
CA ALA A 327 -15.27 23.44 9.37
C ALA A 327 -14.06 22.49 9.34
N ALA A 328 -14.24 21.26 8.88
CA ALA A 328 -13.17 20.30 8.66
C ALA A 328 -12.19 20.83 7.61
N ALA A 329 -12.68 21.40 6.51
CA ALA A 329 -11.88 22.02 5.47
C ALA A 329 -11.18 23.30 5.94
N ALA A 330 -11.82 24.13 6.78
CA ALA A 330 -11.26 25.36 7.34
C ALA A 330 -10.28 25.08 8.49
N SER A 331 -10.42 23.94 9.16
CA SER A 331 -9.41 23.41 10.07
C SER A 331 -8.15 22.92 9.33
N ARG A 332 -8.24 22.73 8.00
CA ARG A 332 -7.05 22.64 7.14
C ARG A 332 -6.51 24.06 6.96
N PRO A 333 -5.22 24.30 7.20
CA PRO A 333 -4.65 25.62 6.97
C PRO A 333 -4.82 26.00 5.48
N SER A 334 -5.50 27.11 5.23
CA SER A 334 -5.92 27.60 3.90
C SER A 334 -4.73 27.84 2.96
N VAL A 335 -4.92 27.58 1.66
CA VAL A 335 -3.94 27.83 0.57
C VAL A 335 -3.95 29.29 0.07
N ASP A 336 -5.04 30.03 0.32
CA ASP A 336 -5.33 31.26 -0.44
C ASP A 336 -5.31 32.55 0.40
N ALA A 337 -4.94 32.49 1.68
CA ALA A 337 -4.81 33.69 2.50
C ALA A 337 -3.47 34.41 2.25
N LYS A 338 -3.27 34.96 1.05
CA LYS A 338 -2.17 35.91 0.78
C LYS A 338 -2.43 37.29 1.39
N ASP A 339 -3.68 37.63 1.69
CA ASP A 339 -4.07 39.00 2.11
C ASP A 339 -4.92 39.06 3.39
N SER A 340 -5.02 37.99 4.16
CA SER A 340 -5.70 38.00 5.45
C SER A 340 -4.72 37.61 6.54
N ALA A 341 -4.13 38.61 7.20
CA ALA A 341 -3.43 38.39 8.45
C ALA A 341 -4.39 37.67 9.41
N PRO A 342 -4.02 36.49 9.93
CA PRO A 342 -4.90 35.75 10.82
C PRO A 342 -5.15 36.58 12.08
N PRO A 343 -6.36 36.50 12.67
CA PRO A 343 -6.65 37.16 13.93
C PRO A 343 -5.63 36.70 14.99
N ALA A 344 -5.12 37.65 15.77
CA ALA A 344 -4.08 37.42 16.76
C ALA A 344 -4.53 36.43 17.84
N GLY A 345 -4.22 35.15 17.61
CA GLY A 345 -4.61 34.04 18.49
C GLY A 345 -4.00 32.73 18.03
N LYS A 346 -2.69 32.57 18.25
CA LYS A 346 -1.84 31.38 18.01
C LYS A 346 -2.04 30.71 16.64
N ALA A 347 -1.28 31.18 15.64
CA ALA A 347 -0.98 30.37 14.47
C ALA A 347 -0.49 28.98 14.91
N ALA A 348 -0.95 27.92 14.26
CA ALA A 348 -0.44 26.58 14.51
C ALA A 348 1.08 26.62 14.36
N ALA A 349 1.81 26.22 15.40
CA ALA A 349 3.27 26.28 15.39
C ALA A 349 3.79 25.48 14.18
N CYS A 350 4.63 26.13 13.39
CA CYS A 350 5.32 25.50 12.27
C CYS A 350 6.00 24.19 12.69
N GLY A 351 6.03 23.21 11.78
CA GLY A 351 6.73 21.95 11.99
C GLY A 351 5.79 20.77 12.29
N VAL A 352 6.32 19.76 12.96
CA VAL A 352 5.62 18.52 13.30
C VAL A 352 5.13 18.61 14.74
N ASN A 353 3.86 18.31 14.95
CA ASN A 353 3.25 18.09 16.26
C ASN A 353 2.66 16.69 16.25
N TRP A 354 2.80 15.93 17.32
CA TRP A 354 2.20 14.60 17.40
C TRP A 354 1.64 14.34 18.79
N GLN A 355 0.68 13.44 18.86
CA GLN A 355 0.03 13.00 20.08
C GLN A 355 -0.17 11.49 20.02
N GLN A 356 0.12 10.82 21.12
CA GLN A 356 -0.18 9.40 21.29
C GLN A 356 -0.96 9.23 22.62
N PRO A 357 -2.24 9.63 22.64
CA PRO A 357 -3.01 9.83 23.87
C PRO A 357 -3.23 8.56 24.71
N GLY A 358 -2.94 7.36 24.18
CA GLY A 358 -3.01 6.09 24.90
C GLY A 358 -1.66 5.51 25.33
N GLY A 359 -0.54 6.19 25.08
CA GLY A 359 0.81 5.65 25.34
C GLY A 359 1.33 4.73 24.23
N ALA A 360 2.41 4.00 24.48
CA ALA A 360 3.00 3.05 23.53
C ALA A 360 1.94 2.06 23.00
N ASP A 361 2.12 1.59 21.75
CA ASP A 361 1.18 0.68 21.07
C ASP A 361 -0.24 1.23 20.84
N THR A 362 -0.42 2.56 20.96
CA THR A 362 -1.69 3.21 20.61
C THR A 362 -1.54 4.15 19.43
N THR A 363 -2.67 4.48 18.79
CA THR A 363 -2.72 5.30 17.58
C THR A 363 -1.99 6.62 17.78
N VAL A 364 -1.10 6.95 16.84
CA VAL A 364 -0.40 8.23 16.81
C VAL A 364 -1.13 9.18 15.88
N PHE A 365 -1.44 10.36 16.39
CA PHE A 365 -1.96 11.47 15.62
C PHE A 365 -0.80 12.41 15.34
N MET A 366 -0.40 12.53 14.08
CA MET A 366 0.64 13.46 13.66
C MET A 366 0.01 14.61 12.89
N GLN A 367 0.46 15.84 13.13
CA GLN A 367 0.15 17.04 12.38
C GLN A 367 1.45 17.63 11.87
N TYR A 368 1.49 18.03 10.62
CA TYR A 368 2.61 18.77 10.04
C TYR A 368 2.10 20.04 9.41
N VAL A 369 2.82 21.15 9.59
CA VAL A 369 2.60 22.40 8.86
C VAL A 369 3.86 22.72 8.05
N ASN A 370 3.73 22.78 6.72
CA ASN A 370 4.82 23.15 5.83
C ASN A 370 5.03 24.66 5.88
N CYS A 371 6.03 25.10 6.63
CA CYS A 371 6.43 26.51 6.68
C CYS A 371 7.54 26.88 5.69
N GLY A 372 7.90 25.96 4.79
CA GLY A 372 8.79 26.25 3.67
C GLY A 372 8.11 27.11 2.60
N SER A 373 8.89 27.58 1.64
CA SER A 373 8.41 28.35 0.49
C SER A 373 7.98 27.50 -0.72
N THR A 374 8.19 26.18 -0.65
CA THR A 374 7.82 25.23 -1.71
C THR A 374 6.93 24.13 -1.17
N ALA A 375 6.11 23.53 -2.04
CA ALA A 375 5.36 22.34 -1.70
C ALA A 375 6.31 21.21 -1.31
N LEU A 376 5.96 20.46 -0.27
CA LEU A 376 6.75 19.32 0.21
C LEU A 376 5.88 18.07 0.19
N SER A 377 6.31 17.04 -0.54
CA SER A 377 5.73 15.71 -0.41
C SER A 377 6.39 15.02 0.76
N VAL A 378 5.62 14.73 1.82
CA VAL A 378 6.15 14.25 3.10
C VAL A 378 5.31 13.10 3.65
N ALA A 379 5.95 12.22 4.41
CA ALA A 379 5.31 11.13 5.15
C ALA A 379 5.79 11.15 6.61
N PRO A 380 5.01 10.59 7.54
CA PRO A 380 5.47 10.39 8.90
C PRO A 380 6.71 9.49 8.96
N TYR A 381 7.59 9.82 9.88
CA TYR A 381 8.86 9.15 10.08
C TYR A 381 9.10 8.99 11.57
N ALA A 382 9.44 7.78 12.01
CA ALA A 382 9.74 7.46 13.40
C ALA A 382 11.15 6.85 13.52
N VAL A 383 11.81 7.09 14.65
CA VAL A 383 13.08 6.41 15.04
C VAL A 383 12.84 5.67 16.35
N GLY A 384 13.13 4.37 16.37
CA GLY A 384 13.09 3.50 17.55
C GLY A 384 14.17 3.84 18.57
N GLU A 385 14.09 3.26 19.77
CA GLU A 385 15.15 3.30 20.79
C GLU A 385 16.36 2.45 20.36
N GLY A 386 17.17 3.01 19.46
CA GLY A 386 18.42 2.44 18.97
C GLY A 386 18.89 3.19 17.72
N ASP A 387 20.20 3.42 17.58
CA ASP A 387 20.77 4.26 16.51
C ASP A 387 20.48 3.74 15.07
N GLU A 388 19.95 2.52 14.94
CA GLU A 388 19.72 1.81 13.67
C GLU A 388 18.23 1.63 13.29
N ALA A 389 17.29 1.85 14.20
CA ALA A 389 15.88 1.56 13.97
C ALA A 389 15.13 2.78 13.42
N ARG A 390 15.05 2.92 12.09
CA ARG A 390 14.39 4.06 11.41
C ARG A 390 13.21 3.58 10.56
N TYR A 391 12.02 4.11 10.83
CA TYR A 391 10.75 3.70 10.22
C TYR A 391 10.13 4.85 9.43
N THR A 392 10.10 4.72 8.11
CA THR A 392 9.32 5.65 7.28
C THR A 392 7.95 5.05 7.03
N LEU A 393 6.91 5.80 7.38
CA LEU A 393 5.51 5.43 7.17
C LEU A 393 5.09 5.83 5.75
N ALA A 394 5.84 5.27 4.79
CA ALA A 394 5.87 5.69 3.38
C ALA A 394 4.53 5.56 2.65
N ARG A 395 3.56 4.83 3.22
CA ARG A 395 2.24 4.70 2.62
C ARG A 395 1.44 5.99 2.62
N VAL A 396 1.78 6.96 3.46
CA VAL A 396 0.94 8.14 3.67
C VAL A 396 1.63 9.42 3.20
N CYS A 397 2.22 9.38 2.01
CA CYS A 397 2.80 10.57 1.39
C CYS A 397 1.73 11.62 1.09
N ARG A 398 1.96 12.84 1.60
CA ARG A 398 1.10 13.99 1.38
C ARG A 398 1.91 15.15 0.85
N THR A 399 1.48 15.73 -0.27
CA THR A 399 2.03 17.00 -0.75
C THR A 399 1.37 18.15 0.00
N VAL A 400 2.15 18.82 0.84
CA VAL A 400 1.70 19.94 1.68
C VAL A 400 2.24 21.23 1.08
N GLN A 401 1.36 22.15 0.67
CA GLN A 401 1.79 23.44 0.12
C GLN A 401 2.40 24.35 1.20
N PRO A 402 3.17 25.39 0.83
CA PRO A 402 3.60 26.43 1.75
C PRO A 402 2.46 27.01 2.58
N GLY A 403 2.65 27.13 3.88
CA GLY A 403 1.64 27.62 4.83
C GLY A 403 0.54 26.61 5.17
N GLN A 404 0.48 25.46 4.48
CA GLN A 404 -0.53 24.44 4.72
C GLN A 404 -0.12 23.44 5.79
N GLY A 405 -1.11 22.82 6.40
CA GLY A 405 -0.91 21.69 7.28
C GLY A 405 -1.67 20.46 6.85
N THR A 406 -1.18 19.32 7.30
CA THR A 406 -1.81 18.03 7.09
C THR A 406 -1.74 17.19 8.37
N ARG A 407 -2.56 16.15 8.45
CA ARG A 407 -2.64 15.26 9.61
C ARG A 407 -2.59 13.80 9.19
N TRP A 408 -1.96 12.98 10.00
CA TRP A 408 -1.91 11.55 9.87
C TRP A 408 -2.45 10.90 11.12
N VAL A 409 -3.11 9.77 10.92
CA VAL A 409 -3.50 8.85 11.98
C VAL A 409 -2.78 7.56 11.65
N ILE A 410 -1.82 7.21 12.50
CA ILE A 410 -0.90 6.11 12.29
C ILE A 410 -1.33 5.02 13.27
N ASP A 411 -1.80 3.90 12.72
CA ASP A 411 -2.19 2.73 13.51
C ASP A 411 -0.96 2.16 14.25
N PRO A 412 -1.11 1.66 15.49
CA PRO A 412 -0.04 0.96 16.21
C PRO A 412 0.72 -0.07 15.39
N SER A 413 0.05 -0.75 14.45
CA SER A 413 0.64 -1.77 13.58
C SER A 413 1.78 -1.27 12.70
N TYR A 414 1.96 0.05 12.60
CA TYR A 414 3.04 0.70 11.88
C TYR A 414 4.27 1.01 12.69
N PHE A 415 4.10 1.08 14.01
CA PHE A 415 5.21 1.28 14.88
C PHE A 415 5.89 -0.06 15.08
N PRO A 416 7.22 -0.08 15.16
CA PRO A 416 7.87 -1.24 15.73
C PRO A 416 7.30 -1.50 17.14
N PRO A 417 7.39 -2.72 17.65
CA PRO A 417 6.97 -3.05 19.01
C PRO A 417 7.85 -2.39 20.10
N GLU A 418 8.82 -1.56 19.70
CA GLU A 418 9.73 -0.86 20.60
C GLU A 418 9.36 0.63 20.72
N PRO A 419 9.66 1.28 21.85
CA PRO A 419 9.43 2.72 22.00
C PRO A 419 10.12 3.52 20.90
N THR A 420 9.44 4.54 20.37
CA THR A 420 10.01 5.46 19.38
C THR A 420 10.23 6.84 20.01
N THR A 421 11.38 7.45 19.73
CA THR A 421 11.81 8.70 20.41
C THR A 421 11.76 9.93 19.51
N LEU A 422 11.92 9.75 18.20
CA LEU A 422 11.87 10.85 17.23
C LEU A 422 10.76 10.57 16.21
N GLN A 423 9.68 11.34 16.27
CA GLN A 423 8.63 11.35 15.25
C GLN A 423 8.69 12.68 14.49
N THR A 424 9.13 12.62 13.23
CA THR A 424 9.23 13.77 12.32
C THR A 424 8.59 13.42 10.98
N ILE A 425 8.85 14.22 9.95
CA ILE A 425 8.46 13.95 8.58
C ILE A 425 9.69 13.65 7.72
N SER A 426 9.58 12.66 6.85
CA SER A 426 10.54 12.42 5.77
C SER A 426 9.96 12.90 4.45
N GLN A 427 10.79 13.45 3.55
CA GLN A 427 10.34 13.72 2.19
C GLN A 427 10.04 12.41 1.48
N CYS A 428 8.89 12.35 0.83
CA CYS A 428 8.55 11.29 -0.09
C CYS A 428 9.36 11.42 -1.36
N TRP A 429 9.78 10.28 -1.93
CA TRP A 429 10.37 10.28 -3.25
C TRP A 429 9.36 10.90 -4.23
N PRO A 430 9.72 11.89 -5.05
CA PRO A 430 8.83 12.32 -6.12
C PRO A 430 8.52 11.08 -6.97
N PRO A 431 7.26 10.87 -7.39
CA PRO A 431 6.98 9.85 -8.40
C PRO A 431 7.90 10.16 -9.58
N ALA A 432 8.58 9.12 -10.11
CA ALA A 432 9.35 9.26 -11.33
C ALA A 432 8.46 10.01 -12.34
N ALA A 433 8.97 11.09 -12.94
CA ALA A 433 8.20 11.94 -13.84
C ALA A 433 7.73 11.11 -15.04
N GLY A 434 6.56 10.48 -14.91
CA GLY A 434 5.96 9.59 -15.88
C GLY A 434 4.60 10.15 -16.27
N THR A 435 4.55 10.72 -17.48
CA THR A 435 3.37 10.99 -18.31
C THR A 435 2.04 11.09 -17.57
N VAL A 436 1.65 12.33 -17.24
CA VAL A 436 0.24 12.70 -17.06
C VAL A 436 -0.50 12.24 -18.32
N SER A 437 -1.37 11.23 -18.17
CA SER A 437 -2.31 10.93 -19.25
C SER A 437 -3.20 12.16 -19.45
N PRO A 438 -3.34 12.68 -20.68
CA PRO A 438 -4.24 13.79 -20.92
C PRO A 438 -5.64 13.38 -20.46
N ALA A 439 -6.31 14.30 -19.77
CA ALA A 439 -7.71 14.14 -19.39
C ALA A 439 -8.50 13.65 -20.62
N LYS A 440 -9.18 12.50 -20.50
CA LYS A 440 -10.14 12.08 -21.52
C LYS A 440 -11.20 13.17 -21.62
N SER A 441 -11.16 13.92 -22.71
CA SER A 441 -12.26 14.80 -23.11
C SER A 441 -13.51 13.95 -23.25
N VAL A 442 -14.53 14.29 -22.48
CA VAL A 442 -15.90 13.77 -22.64
C VAL A 442 -16.31 14.02 -24.10
N PRO A 443 -16.77 13.01 -24.87
CA PRO A 443 -17.25 13.25 -26.22
C PRO A 443 -18.58 14.03 -26.18
N PRO A 444 -18.77 15.04 -27.03
CA PRO A 444 -20.09 15.64 -27.20
C PRO A 444 -21.05 14.66 -27.86
N ALA A 445 -22.33 14.84 -27.57
CA ALA A 445 -23.44 14.04 -28.07
C ALA A 445 -23.42 13.89 -29.60
N ALA A 446 -23.76 12.68 -30.06
CA ALA A 446 -23.80 12.30 -31.46
C ALA A 446 -25.02 12.90 -32.17
N ASP A 447 -24.77 13.68 -33.22
CA ASP A 447 -25.77 14.03 -34.23
C ASP A 447 -25.25 13.69 -35.65
N GLY A 448 -26.06 12.92 -36.38
CA GLY A 448 -26.41 13.18 -37.78
C GLY A 448 -25.34 13.09 -38.90
N HIS A 449 -25.21 11.89 -39.47
CA HIS A 449 -25.19 11.55 -40.91
C HIS A 449 -24.57 12.47 -42.02
N ARG A 450 -23.79 11.79 -42.89
CA ARG A 450 -23.60 11.88 -44.38
C ARG A 450 -22.33 12.57 -44.97
N PRO A 451 -21.89 12.17 -46.21
CA PRO A 451 -20.53 11.61 -46.43
C PRO A 451 -19.74 12.18 -47.64
N GLU A 452 -18.53 11.61 -47.85
CA GLU A 452 -17.64 11.69 -49.04
C GLU A 452 -16.91 13.03 -49.27
N THR A 453 -15.62 13.14 -49.62
CA THR A 453 -14.72 12.40 -50.55
C THR A 453 -13.23 12.73 -50.25
N PRO A 454 -12.25 12.01 -50.85
CA PRO A 454 -10.82 12.10 -50.53
C PRO A 454 -10.06 13.09 -51.41
N SER A 455 -9.01 13.71 -50.85
CA SER A 455 -8.05 14.53 -51.61
C SER A 455 -6.61 14.27 -51.16
N THR A 456 -5.74 14.37 -52.15
CA THR A 456 -4.46 13.72 -52.37
C THR A 456 -3.24 14.55 -51.94
N ALA A 457 -2.16 13.82 -51.66
CA ALA A 457 -0.78 14.06 -52.10
C ALA A 457 0.08 15.18 -51.49
N LYS A 458 1.26 14.71 -51.03
CA LYS A 458 2.61 15.23 -51.28
C LYS A 458 2.99 16.59 -50.67
N ASP A 459 4.00 16.58 -49.81
CA ASP A 459 5.34 17.00 -50.27
C ASP A 459 6.47 16.71 -49.27
N ALA A 460 7.65 16.54 -49.87
CA ALA A 460 8.87 16.03 -49.30
C ALA A 460 9.78 17.11 -48.69
N ALA A 461 10.50 16.68 -47.65
CA ALA A 461 11.93 16.88 -47.42
C ALA A 461 12.59 18.22 -47.82
N ARG A 462 13.03 18.98 -46.82
CA ARG A 462 14.35 19.64 -46.76
C ARG A 462 14.54 20.36 -45.42
N LEU A 463 15.69 20.16 -44.78
CA LEU A 463 16.53 21.14 -44.02
C LEU A 463 17.55 20.33 -43.19
N ARG A 464 18.75 20.10 -43.72
CA ARG A 464 19.98 20.91 -43.57
C ARG A 464 20.50 20.97 -42.13
N THR A 465 21.52 20.16 -41.92
CA THR A 465 22.52 20.16 -40.85
C THR A 465 23.34 21.46 -40.83
N ASN A 466 23.55 22.04 -39.65
CA ASN A 466 24.67 22.94 -39.37
C ASN A 466 25.17 22.69 -37.94
N ALA A 467 26.38 22.13 -37.84
CA ALA A 467 27.16 22.04 -36.62
C ALA A 467 28.13 23.23 -36.54
N PRO A 468 28.37 23.82 -35.36
CA PRO A 468 29.50 24.71 -35.16
C PRO A 468 30.67 24.04 -34.42
N VAL A 469 31.84 24.56 -34.78
CA VAL A 469 33.21 24.14 -34.46
C VAL A 469 33.59 24.46 -33.01
N ARG A 470 34.35 23.53 -32.41
CA ARG A 470 34.96 23.58 -31.07
C ARG A 470 35.98 24.73 -30.92
N ARG A 471 35.90 25.45 -29.81
CA ARG A 471 36.98 26.25 -29.23
C ARG A 471 37.50 25.52 -27.98
N THR A 472 38.79 25.23 -27.91
CA THR A 472 39.44 24.53 -26.80
C THR A 472 40.07 25.53 -25.84
N ASP A 473 39.36 25.86 -24.77
CA ASP A 473 39.95 26.51 -23.60
C ASP A 473 40.34 25.42 -22.59
N ARG A 474 41.63 25.36 -22.21
CA ARG A 474 42.12 24.53 -21.10
C ARG A 474 41.68 25.16 -19.78
N GLY A 475 40.43 24.93 -19.41
CA GLY A 475 39.99 25.00 -18.02
C GLY A 475 40.46 23.75 -17.29
N THR A 476 40.95 23.90 -16.06
CA THR A 476 41.04 22.79 -15.08
C THR A 476 39.71 22.05 -15.10
N ALA A 477 39.70 20.78 -15.51
CA ALA A 477 38.48 19.99 -15.61
C ALA A 477 37.75 20.06 -14.26
N ALA A 478 36.55 20.61 -14.26
CA ALA A 478 35.68 20.57 -13.10
C ALA A 478 35.54 19.11 -12.67
N ALA A 479 35.68 18.84 -11.37
CA ALA A 479 35.53 17.50 -10.82
C ALA A 479 34.22 16.89 -11.36
N ALA A 480 34.30 15.66 -11.87
CA ALA A 480 33.15 15.01 -12.47
C ALA A 480 32.07 14.86 -11.39
N CYS A 481 30.88 15.37 -11.69
CA CYS A 481 29.71 15.19 -10.85
C CYS A 481 29.43 13.71 -10.58
N GLY A 482 29.05 13.40 -9.34
CA GLY A 482 28.64 12.06 -8.95
C GLY A 482 29.49 11.49 -7.84
N THR A 483 29.50 10.16 -7.76
CA THR A 483 30.12 9.41 -6.68
C THR A 483 31.12 8.44 -7.24
N THR A 484 32.29 8.36 -6.60
CA THR A 484 33.22 7.25 -6.77
C THR A 484 33.42 6.56 -5.44
N TRP A 485 33.66 5.26 -5.46
CA TRP A 485 34.00 4.52 -4.25
C TRP A 485 35.11 3.53 -4.56
N ALA A 486 35.87 3.17 -3.54
CA ALA A 486 36.91 2.18 -3.61
C ALA A 486 36.90 1.34 -2.34
N GLN A 487 37.09 0.03 -2.51
CA GLN A 487 37.37 -0.91 -1.42
C GLN A 487 38.70 -1.61 -1.73
N PRO A 488 39.84 -0.91 -1.54
CA PRO A 488 41.14 -1.34 -2.08
C PRO A 488 41.63 -2.69 -1.53
N GLY A 489 41.08 -3.18 -0.41
CA GLY A 489 41.41 -4.49 0.16
C GLY A 489 40.42 -5.62 -0.17
N GLY A 490 39.38 -5.38 -0.97
CA GLY A 490 38.32 -6.36 -1.25
C GLY A 490 37.29 -6.49 -0.12
N SER A 491 36.37 -7.45 -0.23
CA SER A 491 35.27 -7.66 0.71
C SER A 491 35.75 -7.77 2.17
N GLY A 492 35.03 -7.13 3.10
CA GLY A 492 35.41 -7.10 4.52
C GLY A 492 36.52 -6.12 4.88
N THR A 493 36.95 -5.24 3.96
CA THR A 493 37.89 -4.15 4.25
C THR A 493 37.21 -2.77 4.18
N THR A 494 37.90 -1.73 4.64
CA THR A 494 37.40 -0.35 4.64
C THR A 494 36.95 0.09 3.26
N VAL A 495 35.77 0.69 3.19
CA VAL A 495 35.25 1.35 1.99
C VAL A 495 35.43 2.84 2.12
N THR A 496 36.04 3.46 1.10
CA THR A 496 36.12 4.91 0.95
C THR A 496 35.21 5.35 -0.17
N ILE A 497 34.45 6.41 0.08
CA ILE A 497 33.54 6.99 -0.91
C ILE A 497 33.88 8.48 -1.04
N ASP A 498 34.01 8.95 -2.27
CA ASP A 498 34.06 10.36 -2.63
C ASP A 498 32.77 10.78 -3.35
N TYR A 499 32.03 11.72 -2.78
CA TYR A 499 30.80 12.27 -3.34
C TYR A 499 31.01 13.74 -3.73
N THR A 500 30.58 14.15 -4.92
CA THR A 500 30.56 15.55 -5.36
C THR A 500 29.12 16.04 -5.56
N ASN A 501 28.70 17.02 -4.76
CA ASN A 501 27.34 17.59 -4.80
C ASN A 501 27.14 18.48 -6.03
N CYS A 502 26.50 17.93 -7.04
CA CYS A 502 26.09 18.68 -8.22
C CYS A 502 24.64 19.15 -8.20
N LEU A 503 23.97 18.98 -7.07
CA LEU A 503 22.67 19.59 -6.85
C LEU A 503 22.88 21.11 -6.72
N GLY A 504 21.95 21.88 -7.28
CA GLY A 504 21.91 23.34 -7.12
C GLY A 504 21.58 23.81 -5.70
N VAL A 505 21.53 22.88 -4.73
CA VAL A 505 21.21 23.12 -3.33
C VAL A 505 22.14 22.28 -2.44
N PRO A 506 22.42 22.73 -1.21
CA PRO A 506 23.13 21.91 -0.24
C PRO A 506 22.39 20.60 0.05
N ALA A 507 23.11 19.55 0.38
CA ALA A 507 22.52 18.25 0.68
C ALA A 507 23.17 17.60 1.89
N LEU A 508 22.35 16.96 2.72
CA LEU A 508 22.80 16.10 3.78
C LEU A 508 22.91 14.67 3.21
N ILE A 509 24.11 14.10 3.20
CA ILE A 509 24.43 12.86 2.49
C ILE A 509 24.81 11.77 3.49
N ALA A 510 24.17 10.61 3.36
CA ALA A 510 24.50 9.39 4.09
C ALA A 510 24.76 8.24 3.09
N PRO A 511 25.83 7.46 3.27
CA PRO A 511 26.05 6.26 2.46
C PRO A 511 24.98 5.19 2.72
N LEU A 512 24.58 4.46 1.68
CA LEU A 512 23.73 3.27 1.76
C LEU A 512 24.43 2.12 1.01
N ALA A 513 24.42 0.91 1.54
CA ALA A 513 24.85 -0.27 0.79
C ALA A 513 23.68 -1.26 0.67
N LEU A 514 23.50 -1.81 -0.52
CA LEU A 514 22.57 -2.92 -0.77
C LEU A 514 23.39 -4.20 -0.94
N GLY A 515 23.33 -5.10 0.05
CA GLY A 515 23.87 -6.44 -0.10
C GLY A 515 22.96 -7.35 -0.94
N GLU A 516 23.44 -8.55 -1.21
CA GLU A 516 22.64 -9.60 -1.85
C GLU A 516 21.56 -10.13 -0.89
N GLY A 517 20.30 -9.69 -1.09
CA GLY A 517 19.14 -10.20 -0.34
C GLY A 517 18.03 -9.14 -0.16
N PRO A 518 16.78 -9.56 0.11
CA PRO A 518 15.63 -8.65 0.23
C PRO A 518 15.72 -7.67 1.40
N ASP A 519 16.50 -8.00 2.44
CA ASP A 519 16.65 -7.21 3.67
C ASP A 519 18.06 -6.64 3.87
N ALA A 520 18.96 -6.82 2.90
CA ALA A 520 20.37 -6.43 3.03
C ALA A 520 20.56 -4.94 2.74
N ARG A 521 19.82 -4.04 3.40
CA ARG A 521 20.03 -2.58 3.28
C ARG A 521 20.81 -2.07 4.49
N TYR A 522 22.05 -1.67 4.27
CA TYR A 522 22.93 -1.13 5.32
C TYR A 522 22.99 0.39 5.18
N SER A 523 22.35 1.12 6.08
CA SER A 523 22.35 2.58 6.09
C SER A 523 23.39 3.11 7.06
N TYR A 524 24.35 3.91 6.57
CA TYR A 524 25.44 4.46 7.39
C TYR A 524 25.13 5.89 7.83
N THR A 525 23.94 6.09 8.37
CA THR A 525 23.46 7.44 8.75
C THR A 525 24.25 8.06 9.90
N GLY A 526 25.02 7.29 10.69
CA GLY A 526 25.99 7.82 11.65
C GLY A 526 27.17 8.57 11.01
N LEU A 527 27.39 8.40 9.69
CA LEU A 527 28.46 9.05 8.93
C LEU A 527 27.96 10.23 8.08
N THR A 528 26.77 10.73 8.37
CA THR A 528 26.12 11.77 7.56
C THR A 528 26.97 13.05 7.50
N GLN A 529 27.11 13.63 6.30
CA GLN A 529 27.82 14.90 6.11
C GLN A 529 26.97 15.91 5.33
N TYR A 530 27.05 17.17 5.72
CA TYR A 530 26.47 18.28 4.97
C TYR A 530 27.42 18.69 3.85
N VAL A 531 26.93 18.62 2.61
CA VAL A 531 27.70 18.93 1.40
C VAL A 531 27.08 20.14 0.72
N PRO A 532 27.74 21.31 0.71
CA PRO A 532 27.21 22.51 0.06
C PRO A 532 26.95 22.30 -1.43
N ALA A 533 26.15 23.17 -2.04
CA ALA A 533 25.88 23.14 -3.47
C ALA A 533 27.16 23.40 -4.30
N GLY A 534 27.05 23.24 -5.62
CA GLY A 534 28.03 23.81 -6.56
C GLY A 534 29.33 23.05 -6.71
N GLY A 535 29.28 21.71 -6.62
CA GLY A 535 30.44 20.83 -6.83
C GLY A 535 31.30 20.63 -5.59
N SER A 536 30.77 20.93 -4.38
CA SER A 536 31.47 20.61 -3.14
C SER A 536 31.56 19.10 -2.94
N ALA A 537 32.68 18.61 -2.43
CA ALA A 537 32.91 17.19 -2.22
C ALA A 537 32.87 16.79 -0.75
N ALA A 538 32.47 15.56 -0.48
CA ALA A 538 32.53 14.90 0.83
C ALA A 538 33.14 13.51 0.68
N GLN A 539 33.91 13.10 1.68
CA GLN A 539 34.50 11.77 1.73
C GLN A 539 33.97 11.00 2.94
N PHE A 540 33.52 9.78 2.72
CA PHE A 540 33.03 8.88 3.74
C PHE A 540 33.97 7.67 3.86
N ARG A 541 34.20 7.23 5.10
CA ARG A 541 35.01 6.06 5.41
C ARG A 541 34.21 5.13 6.28
N ILE A 542 34.03 3.88 5.83
CA ILE A 542 33.30 2.85 6.56
C ILE A 542 34.29 1.73 6.87
N ASP A 543 34.71 1.62 8.13
CA ASP A 543 35.64 0.59 8.60
C ASP A 543 34.88 -0.68 9.07
N PRO A 544 35.46 -1.88 8.94
CA PRO A 544 34.90 -3.10 9.54
C PRO A 544 34.73 -2.97 11.07
N PRO A 545 33.70 -3.57 11.69
CA PRO A 545 32.73 -4.50 11.10
C PRO A 545 31.48 -3.82 10.50
N LEU A 546 31.47 -2.48 10.40
CA LEU A 546 30.26 -1.75 9.99
C LEU A 546 29.86 -2.05 8.55
N PHE A 547 30.82 -2.26 7.65
CA PHE A 547 30.55 -2.68 6.28
C PHE A 547 30.44 -4.22 6.20
N PRO A 548 29.41 -4.78 5.53
CA PRO A 548 29.21 -6.23 5.47
C PRO A 548 30.39 -6.93 4.76
N PRO A 549 30.72 -8.18 5.17
CA PRO A 549 31.79 -8.96 4.55
C PRO A 549 31.40 -9.57 3.19
N VAL A 550 30.17 -9.34 2.71
CA VAL A 550 29.66 -9.82 1.42
C VAL A 550 29.71 -8.73 0.35
N PRO A 551 29.74 -9.08 -0.95
CA PRO A 551 29.57 -8.11 -2.04
C PRO A 551 28.28 -7.30 -1.86
N ALA A 552 28.37 -5.99 -2.00
CA ALA A 552 27.24 -5.08 -1.89
C ALA A 552 27.35 -3.97 -2.95
N ASP A 553 26.23 -3.65 -3.57
CA ASP A 553 26.11 -2.50 -4.47
C ASP A 553 25.85 -1.25 -3.63
N LEU A 554 26.78 -0.29 -3.69
CA LEU A 554 26.69 0.93 -2.91
C LEU A 554 25.72 1.92 -3.59
N GLN A 555 24.65 2.27 -2.89
CA GLN A 555 23.63 3.21 -3.34
C GLN A 555 23.62 4.47 -2.46
N TRP A 556 22.92 5.52 -2.89
CA TRP A 556 22.87 6.79 -2.14
C TRP A 556 21.45 7.13 -1.78
N THR A 557 21.28 7.61 -0.56
CA THR A 557 20.06 8.32 -0.15
C THR A 557 20.36 9.82 -0.11
N THR A 558 19.61 10.59 -0.90
CA THR A 558 19.39 12.03 -0.77
C THR A 558 17.90 12.20 -0.43
N ARG A 559 17.39 12.80 0.66
CA ARG A 559 17.86 13.61 1.80
C ARG A 559 17.19 13.08 3.08
N VAL A 560 17.88 13.13 4.22
CA VAL A 560 17.27 13.42 5.54
C VAL A 560 17.36 14.95 5.70
N MET A 561 16.31 15.59 6.22
CA MET A 561 16.32 17.05 6.44
C MET A 561 17.45 17.49 7.37
#